data_AF-A0A7Y7D5C2-F1
#
_entry.id   AF-A0A7Y7D5C2-F1
#
_cell.length_a   1.000
_cell.length_b   1.000
_cell.length_c   1.000
_cell.angle_alpha   90.00
_cell.angle_beta   90.00
_cell.angle_gamma   90.00
#
_symmetry.space_group_name_H-M   'P 1'
#
loop_
_entity.id
_entity.type
_entity.pdbx_description
1 polymer ?
#
loop_
_entity_poly.entity_id
_entity_poly.type
_entity_poly.pdbx_seq_one_letter_code
_entity_poly.pdbx_strand_id
1 'polypeptide(L)'
;MSVKPILFSGPMVRAILEGRKTQTRRVLRPQPDPFDALFSDDGRWWTGDDETGEVQQVLRVPYAPGDLLWVREAFRGDKGYDSSPPREWSHWPVHYEAEGAPDPDDEIGMNGRLRPGMFMPRWASRLTLRVTDVRVQRLQELSDADAIAEGVPQSGGRYEDEHSGRWHSCTVAEFRSLWDGLNAKRGYGWQTNPWVAAYTFEVIRQNVDEVAA
;
A
#
# COMPACT_ATOMS: atom_id res chain seq x y z
N MET A 1 17.21 -7.83 -4.13
CA MET A 1 16.83 -6.86 -3.08
C MET A 1 17.01 -5.45 -3.63
N SER A 2 15.94 -4.66 -3.68
CA SER A 2 15.96 -3.27 -4.15
C SER A 2 15.26 -2.33 -3.17
N VAL A 3 15.62 -1.04 -3.21
CA VAL A 3 14.99 -0.01 -2.38
C VAL A 3 14.01 0.82 -3.22
N LYS A 4 12.74 0.86 -2.81
CA LYS A 4 11.65 1.51 -3.58
C LYS A 4 10.71 2.32 -2.69
N PRO A 5 10.09 3.40 -3.18
CA PRO A 5 9.07 4.13 -2.42
C PRO A 5 7.73 3.40 -2.38
N ILE A 6 6.98 3.56 -1.29
CA ILE A 6 5.54 3.21 -1.24
C ILE A 6 4.72 4.29 -0.54
N LEU A 7 3.62 4.74 -1.17
CA LEU A 7 2.75 5.78 -0.62
C LEU A 7 1.64 5.20 0.24
N PHE A 8 1.47 5.71 1.46
CA PHE A 8 0.34 5.41 2.34
C PHE A 8 -0.38 6.67 2.82
N SER A 9 -1.68 6.52 3.09
CA SER A 9 -2.48 7.56 3.74
C SER A 9 -2.21 7.58 5.25
N GLY A 10 -2.54 8.69 5.91
CA GLY A 10 -2.41 8.81 7.37
C GLY A 10 -3.04 7.64 8.16
N PRO A 11 -4.31 7.24 7.86
CA PRO A 11 -4.91 6.07 8.50
C PRO A 11 -4.14 4.75 8.28
N MET A 12 -3.57 4.55 7.08
CA MET A 12 -2.76 3.36 6.79
C MET A 12 -1.43 3.38 7.56
N VAL A 13 -0.77 4.53 7.66
CA VAL A 13 0.45 4.66 8.47
C VAL A 13 0.17 4.43 9.94
N ARG A 14 -0.91 4.99 10.49
CA ARG A 14 -1.33 4.69 11.87
C ARG A 14 -1.53 3.20 12.09
N ALA A 15 -2.21 2.52 11.17
CA ALA A 15 -2.38 1.06 11.26
C ALA A 15 -1.06 0.29 11.22
N ILE A 16 -0.05 0.76 10.47
CA ILE A 16 1.30 0.18 10.48
C ILE A 16 1.99 0.41 11.83
N LEU A 17 1.92 1.64 12.35
CA LEU A 17 2.51 2.01 13.65
C LEU A 17 1.86 1.27 14.83
N GLU A 18 0.58 0.95 14.73
CA GLU A 18 -0.15 0.13 15.71
C GLU A 18 0.06 -1.38 15.52
N GLY A 19 0.80 -1.80 14.48
CA GLY A 19 1.06 -3.21 14.18
C GLY A 19 -0.13 -3.96 13.58
N ARG A 20 -1.21 -3.26 13.21
CA ARG A 20 -2.42 -3.85 12.61
C ARG A 20 -2.27 -4.09 11.11
N LYS A 21 -1.47 -3.29 10.40
CA LYS A 21 -1.26 -3.43 8.95
C LYS A 21 0.10 -4.03 8.62
N THR A 22 0.08 -5.23 8.04
CA THR A 22 1.25 -6.02 7.61
C THR A 22 1.15 -6.47 6.15
N GLN A 23 0.08 -6.08 5.46
CA GLN A 23 -0.13 -6.38 4.05
C GLN A 23 -0.69 -5.17 3.31
N THR A 24 -0.44 -5.09 2.00
CA THR A 24 -1.13 -4.15 1.11
C THR A 24 -1.35 -4.68 -0.30
N ARG A 25 -2.54 -4.48 -0.85
CA ARG A 25 -2.88 -4.76 -2.25
C ARG A 25 -2.75 -3.54 -3.15
N ARG A 26 -2.18 -3.75 -4.35
CA ARG A 26 -2.13 -2.75 -5.43
C ARG A 26 -2.72 -3.33 -6.71
N VAL A 27 -3.56 -2.53 -7.37
CA VAL A 27 -4.12 -2.84 -8.70
C VAL A 27 -2.99 -3.04 -9.72
N LEU A 28 -3.04 -4.15 -10.46
CA LEU A 28 -2.12 -4.39 -11.58
C LEU A 28 -2.47 -3.53 -12.80
N ARG A 29 -1.45 -3.08 -13.54
CA ARG A 29 -1.63 -2.28 -14.75
C ARG A 29 -0.62 -2.70 -15.83
N PRO A 30 -1.07 -3.07 -17.05
CA PRO A 30 -2.47 -3.23 -17.46
C PRO A 30 -3.19 -4.36 -16.69
N GLN A 31 -4.53 -4.35 -16.70
CA GLN A 31 -5.30 -5.50 -16.19
C GLN A 31 -5.17 -6.64 -17.20
N PRO A 32 -4.83 -7.87 -16.76
CA PRO A 32 -4.85 -9.04 -17.62
C PRO A 32 -6.25 -9.35 -18.14
N ASP A 33 -6.32 -10.10 -19.24
CA ASP A 33 -7.58 -10.63 -19.72
C ASP A 33 -8.21 -11.54 -18.63
N PRO A 34 -9.52 -11.41 -18.36
CA PRO A 34 -10.14 -12.21 -17.32
C PRO A 34 -10.10 -13.72 -17.51
N PHE A 35 -9.96 -14.20 -18.74
CA PHE A 35 -10.04 -15.61 -19.09
C PHE A 35 -8.70 -16.32 -19.13
N ASP A 36 -7.59 -15.59 -19.06
CA ASP A 36 -6.27 -16.20 -19.08
C ASP A 36 -5.93 -16.91 -17.77
N ALA A 37 -5.18 -18.00 -17.89
CA ALA A 37 -4.56 -18.64 -16.74
C ALA A 37 -3.38 -17.79 -16.23
N LEU A 38 -3.24 -17.73 -14.91
CA LEU A 38 -2.14 -17.03 -14.25
C LEU A 38 -1.02 -18.01 -13.91
N PHE A 39 0.20 -17.66 -14.32
CA PHE A 39 1.40 -18.44 -14.06
C PHE A 39 2.45 -17.60 -13.32
N SER A 40 3.31 -18.29 -12.58
CA SER A 40 4.45 -17.68 -11.92
C SER A 40 5.66 -18.60 -11.87
N ASP A 41 6.85 -18.03 -12.10
CA ASP A 41 8.14 -18.70 -11.89
C ASP A 41 9.18 -17.68 -11.46
N ASP A 42 9.98 -18.01 -10.44
CA ASP A 42 11.03 -17.17 -9.86
C ASP A 42 10.65 -15.68 -9.68
N GLY A 43 9.45 -15.44 -9.13
CA GLY A 43 8.91 -14.08 -8.88
C GLY A 43 8.46 -13.31 -10.12
N ARG A 44 8.51 -13.92 -11.31
CA ARG A 44 7.88 -13.41 -12.53
C ARG A 44 6.45 -13.92 -12.61
N TRP A 45 5.57 -13.06 -13.12
CA TRP A 45 4.16 -13.36 -13.27
C TRP A 45 3.75 -13.07 -14.70
N TRP A 46 2.95 -13.96 -15.29
CA TRP A 46 2.39 -13.76 -16.63
C TRP A 46 1.05 -14.46 -16.75
N THR A 47 0.24 -14.00 -17.69
CA THR A 47 -0.92 -14.75 -18.14
C THR A 47 -0.62 -15.49 -19.43
N GLY A 48 -1.29 -16.62 -19.62
CA GLY A 48 -1.10 -17.49 -20.77
C GLY A 48 -2.28 -18.41 -21.01
N ASP A 49 -2.22 -19.10 -22.14
CA ASP A 49 -3.13 -20.19 -22.46
C ASP A 49 -2.61 -21.49 -21.83
N ASP A 50 -3.45 -22.14 -21.01
CA ASP A 50 -3.08 -23.34 -20.24
C ASP A 50 -2.94 -24.60 -21.12
N GLU A 51 -3.60 -24.64 -22.29
CA GLU A 51 -3.55 -25.78 -23.20
C GLU A 51 -2.28 -25.76 -24.07
N THR A 52 -1.87 -24.58 -24.51
CA THR A 52 -0.76 -24.38 -25.44
C THR A 52 0.54 -23.95 -24.75
N GLY A 53 0.45 -23.38 -23.54
CA GLY A 53 1.58 -22.78 -22.83
C GLY A 53 2.04 -21.43 -23.40
N GLU A 54 1.28 -20.84 -24.33
CA GLU A 54 1.62 -19.55 -24.93
C GLU A 54 1.47 -18.41 -23.91
N VAL A 55 2.51 -17.58 -23.78
CA VAL A 55 2.50 -16.39 -22.92
C VAL A 55 1.73 -15.28 -23.63
N GLN A 56 0.62 -14.85 -23.03
CA GLN A 56 -0.19 -13.75 -23.55
C GLN A 56 0.26 -12.39 -23.02
N GLN A 57 0.50 -12.29 -21.71
CA GLN A 57 0.91 -11.03 -21.09
C GLN A 57 1.86 -11.23 -19.91
N VAL A 58 3.04 -10.62 -19.97
CA VAL A 58 3.91 -10.52 -18.78
C VAL A 58 3.40 -9.42 -17.85
N LEU A 59 3.19 -9.77 -16.58
CA LEU A 59 2.64 -8.87 -15.57
C LEU A 59 3.76 -8.11 -14.86
N ARG A 60 3.63 -6.78 -14.84
CA ARG A 60 4.53 -5.93 -14.08
C ARG A 60 4.10 -5.92 -12.61
N VAL A 61 4.85 -6.61 -11.77
CA VAL A 61 4.71 -6.59 -10.31
C VAL A 61 5.83 -5.72 -9.72
N PRO A 62 5.52 -4.50 -9.22
CA PRO A 62 6.54 -3.53 -8.80
C PRO A 62 7.51 -3.97 -7.70
N TYR A 63 7.10 -4.89 -6.82
CA TYR A 63 7.88 -5.30 -5.65
C TYR A 63 8.02 -6.81 -5.62
N ALA A 64 9.17 -7.28 -5.13
CA ALA A 64 9.47 -8.70 -4.96
C ALA A 64 9.83 -9.00 -3.50
N PRO A 65 9.73 -10.27 -3.05
CA PRO A 65 10.27 -10.66 -1.75
C PRO A 65 11.72 -10.22 -1.57
N GLY A 66 12.03 -9.72 -0.38
CA GLY A 66 13.33 -9.13 -0.04
C GLY A 66 13.51 -7.67 -0.47
N ASP A 67 12.58 -7.04 -1.18
CA ASP A 67 12.63 -5.58 -1.41
C ASP A 67 12.42 -4.80 -0.10
N LEU A 68 13.05 -3.63 0.00
CA LEU A 68 12.85 -2.66 1.06
C LEU A 68 12.03 -1.48 0.55
N LEU A 69 10.86 -1.25 1.14
CA LEU A 69 9.95 -0.18 0.74
C LEU A 69 9.97 0.94 1.78
N TRP A 70 10.48 2.11 1.41
CA TRP A 70 10.43 3.27 2.30
C TRP A 70 9.07 3.96 2.17
N VAL A 71 8.40 4.16 3.31
CA VAL A 71 7.05 4.69 3.36
C VAL A 71 7.06 6.19 3.11
N ARG A 72 6.16 6.63 2.24
CA ARG A 72 5.84 8.02 1.97
C ARG A 72 4.51 8.34 2.61
N GLU A 73 4.49 9.35 3.46
CA GLU A 73 3.29 9.83 4.16
C GLU A 73 3.18 11.35 4.10
N ALA A 74 2.00 11.88 4.44
CA ALA A 74 1.81 13.32 4.48
C ALA A 74 2.62 13.93 5.64
N PHE A 75 3.30 15.04 5.38
CA PHE A 75 4.28 15.61 6.30
C PHE A 75 4.33 17.13 6.20
N ARG A 76 4.98 17.76 7.17
CA ARG A 76 5.27 19.20 7.20
C ARG A 76 6.75 19.40 7.51
N GLY A 77 7.32 20.42 6.88
CA GLY A 77 8.62 20.96 7.28
C GLY A 77 8.44 22.25 8.05
N ASP A 78 9.57 22.90 8.32
CA ASP A 78 9.60 24.27 8.83
C ASP A 78 8.89 25.26 7.88
N LYS A 79 8.24 26.29 8.44
CA LYS A 79 7.56 27.35 7.66
C LYS A 79 8.48 28.05 6.65
N GLY A 80 9.77 28.20 6.95
CA GLY A 80 10.77 28.78 6.05
C GLY A 80 10.94 27.98 4.74
N TYR A 81 10.52 26.72 4.73
CA TYR A 81 10.56 25.85 3.56
C TYR A 81 9.27 25.86 2.71
N ASP A 82 8.28 26.70 3.04
CA ASP A 82 7.00 26.71 2.31
C ASP A 82 7.14 27.10 0.82
N SER A 83 8.18 27.87 0.50
CA SER A 83 8.49 28.33 -0.86
C SER A 83 9.48 27.43 -1.62
N SER A 84 10.00 26.36 -1.01
CA SER A 84 10.97 25.47 -1.65
C SER A 84 10.49 24.01 -1.69
N PRO A 85 10.90 23.23 -2.70
CA PRO A 85 10.51 21.83 -2.80
C PRO A 85 11.27 20.97 -1.77
N PRO A 86 10.64 19.92 -1.19
CA PRO A 86 11.25 19.08 -0.15
C PRO A 86 12.61 18.44 -0.47
N ARG A 87 12.93 18.27 -1.76
CA ARG A 87 14.21 17.72 -2.21
C ARG A 87 15.40 18.68 -1.97
N GLU A 88 15.14 19.97 -1.77
CA GLU A 88 16.14 21.03 -1.55
C GLU A 88 16.28 21.38 -0.07
N TRP A 89 15.45 20.80 0.80
CA TRP A 89 15.52 21.04 2.23
C TRP A 89 16.77 20.39 2.81
N SER A 90 17.33 21.02 3.84
CA SER A 90 18.30 20.32 4.69
C SER A 90 17.61 19.16 5.41
N HIS A 91 18.37 18.15 5.83
CA HIS A 91 17.86 16.97 6.57
C HIS A 91 17.46 17.33 8.02
N TRP A 92 16.67 18.39 8.17
CA TRP A 92 16.03 18.76 9.42
C TRP A 92 14.82 17.84 9.67
N PRO A 93 14.46 17.59 10.94
CA PRO A 93 13.28 16.82 11.27
C PRO A 93 12.02 17.34 10.55
N VAL A 94 11.03 16.46 10.37
CA VAL A 94 9.74 16.78 9.78
C VAL A 94 8.64 16.33 10.74
N HIS A 95 7.50 17.02 10.69
CA HIS A 95 6.29 16.60 11.38
C HIS A 95 5.48 15.63 10.49
N TYR A 96 4.97 14.54 11.07
CA TYR A 96 4.19 13.53 10.35
C TYR A 96 2.70 13.66 10.67
N GLU A 97 1.85 13.89 9.66
CA GLU A 97 0.40 14.08 9.89
C GLU A 97 -0.31 12.84 10.45
N ALA A 98 0.30 11.65 10.33
CA ALA A 98 -0.28 10.45 10.91
C ALA A 98 -0.35 10.55 12.44
N GLU A 99 0.51 11.34 13.09
CA GLU A 99 0.61 11.51 14.55
C GLU A 99 -0.36 12.54 15.11
N GLY A 100 -0.97 13.36 14.27
CA GLY A 100 -1.84 14.44 14.69
C GLY A 100 -1.58 15.70 13.86
N ALA A 101 -2.35 16.76 14.12
CA ALA A 101 -1.96 18.09 13.66
C ALA A 101 -0.86 18.63 14.57
N PRO A 102 0.13 19.37 14.04
CA PRO A 102 1.13 20.01 14.88
C PRO A 102 0.45 21.04 15.78
N ASP A 103 1.07 21.31 16.93
CA ASP A 103 0.64 22.41 17.79
C ASP A 103 0.70 23.73 16.99
N PRO A 104 -0.40 24.50 16.89
CA PRO A 104 -0.37 25.80 16.20
C PRO A 104 0.69 26.74 16.77
N ASP A 105 1.01 26.60 18.05
CA ASP A 105 2.00 27.41 18.77
C ASP A 105 3.38 26.72 18.85
N ASP A 106 3.64 25.68 18.05
CA ASP A 106 4.93 24.99 17.99
C ASP A 106 6.08 25.97 17.68
N GLU A 107 6.88 26.27 18.72
CA GLU A 107 8.03 27.16 18.67
C GLU A 107 9.17 26.60 17.79
N ILE A 108 9.16 25.29 17.50
CA ILE A 108 10.15 24.62 16.64
C ILE A 108 9.87 24.88 15.15
N GLY A 109 8.73 25.49 14.81
CA GLY A 109 8.41 25.94 13.45
C GLY A 109 7.91 24.85 12.51
N MET A 110 7.67 23.62 12.98
CA MET A 110 7.25 22.46 12.17
C MET A 110 5.75 22.45 11.81
N ASN A 111 5.11 23.61 11.91
CA ASN A 111 3.75 23.90 11.50
C ASN A 111 3.68 24.55 10.10
N GLY A 112 4.67 24.27 9.24
CA GLY A 112 4.67 24.69 7.83
C GLY A 112 3.54 24.05 7.02
N ARG A 113 3.51 24.37 5.73
CA ARG A 113 2.48 23.90 4.80
C ARG A 113 2.49 22.38 4.70
N LEU A 114 1.29 21.79 4.78
CA LEU A 114 1.06 20.38 4.52
C LEU A 114 1.57 19.96 3.14
N ARG A 115 2.47 18.97 3.10
CA ARG A 115 2.99 18.34 1.89
C ARG A 115 2.38 16.94 1.73
N PRO A 116 1.77 16.64 0.56
CA PRO A 116 1.39 15.27 0.21
C PRO A 116 2.61 14.34 0.20
N GLY A 117 2.45 13.10 0.66
CA GLY A 117 3.56 12.13 0.71
C GLY A 117 4.20 11.81 -0.64
N MET A 118 3.52 12.08 -1.76
CA MET A 118 4.11 11.97 -3.11
C MET A 118 5.33 12.89 -3.32
N PHE A 119 5.53 13.89 -2.46
CA PHE A 119 6.70 14.77 -2.45
C PHE A 119 7.72 14.45 -1.35
N MET A 120 7.44 13.47 -0.48
CA MET A 120 8.33 13.11 0.62
C MET A 120 9.68 12.61 0.09
N PRO A 121 10.81 13.20 0.48
CA PRO A 121 12.14 12.72 0.10
C PRO A 121 12.51 11.47 0.92
N ARG A 122 13.45 10.67 0.41
CA ARG A 122 13.87 9.40 1.03
C ARG A 122 14.41 9.59 2.45
N TRP A 123 15.22 10.63 2.68
CA TRP A 123 15.81 10.93 4.00
C TRP A 123 14.76 11.20 5.08
N ALA A 124 13.57 11.70 4.69
CA ALA A 124 12.49 12.04 5.61
C ALA A 124 11.57 10.85 5.93
N SER A 125 11.79 9.69 5.33
CA SER A 125 11.02 8.49 5.67
C SER A 125 11.46 7.95 7.03
N ARG A 126 10.50 7.54 7.86
CA ARG A 126 10.75 6.92 9.18
C ARG A 126 10.37 5.45 9.27
N LEU A 127 9.76 4.90 8.22
CA LEU A 127 9.31 3.51 8.17
C LEU A 127 9.86 2.85 6.91
N THR A 128 10.43 1.67 7.10
CA THR A 128 10.86 0.77 6.04
C THR A 128 10.08 -0.52 6.15
N LEU A 129 9.53 -1.00 5.03
CA LEU A 129 8.81 -2.26 4.96
C LEU A 129 9.64 -3.27 4.17
N ARG A 130 10.01 -4.38 4.80
CA ARG A 130 10.67 -5.49 4.11
C ARG A 130 9.60 -6.40 3.54
N VAL A 131 9.54 -6.53 2.22
CA VAL A 131 8.58 -7.42 1.56
C VAL A 131 8.97 -8.87 1.86
N THR A 132 8.04 -9.65 2.41
CA THR A 132 8.27 -11.05 2.77
C THR A 132 7.58 -12.01 1.81
N ASP A 133 6.46 -11.59 1.21
CA ASP A 133 5.67 -12.42 0.29
C ASP A 133 4.93 -11.54 -0.73
N VAL A 134 4.73 -12.09 -1.93
CA VAL A 134 4.03 -11.42 -3.03
C VAL A 134 3.09 -12.41 -3.71
N ARG A 135 1.80 -12.08 -3.74
CA ARG A 135 0.76 -12.88 -4.40
C ARG A 135 0.05 -12.05 -5.45
N VAL A 136 -0.08 -12.57 -6.67
CA VAL A 136 -0.99 -12.02 -7.67
C VAL A 136 -2.28 -12.84 -7.65
N GLN A 137 -3.40 -12.17 -7.47
CA GLN A 137 -4.70 -12.80 -7.29
C GLN A 137 -5.84 -11.86 -7.69
N ARG A 138 -7.05 -12.38 -7.77
CA ARG A 138 -8.24 -11.52 -7.85
C ARG A 138 -8.49 -10.82 -6.52
N LEU A 139 -9.01 -9.60 -6.58
CA LEU A 139 -9.31 -8.82 -5.37
C LEU A 139 -10.19 -9.59 -4.39
N GLN A 140 -11.26 -10.22 -4.87
CA GLN A 140 -12.23 -10.92 -4.04
C GLN A 140 -11.72 -12.27 -3.52
N GLU A 141 -10.55 -12.76 -3.95
CA GLU A 141 -9.92 -13.98 -3.42
C GLU A 141 -9.23 -13.76 -2.07
N LEU A 142 -9.32 -12.56 -1.48
CA LEU A 142 -8.77 -12.32 -0.15
C LEU A 142 -9.51 -13.11 0.95
N SER A 143 -8.78 -13.47 1.98
CA SER A 143 -9.31 -14.05 3.22
C SER A 143 -9.61 -12.99 4.30
N ASP A 144 -10.28 -13.38 5.38
CA ASP A 144 -10.44 -12.54 6.58
C ASP A 144 -9.10 -12.16 7.19
N ALA A 145 -8.14 -13.09 7.21
CA ALA A 145 -6.78 -12.84 7.70
C ALA A 145 -6.08 -11.79 6.84
N ASP A 146 -6.28 -11.81 5.53
CA ASP A 146 -5.75 -10.80 4.63
C ASP A 146 -6.39 -9.43 4.85
N ALA A 147 -7.70 -9.38 5.07
CA ALA A 147 -8.40 -8.14 5.39
C ALA A 147 -7.87 -7.54 6.70
N ILE A 148 -7.70 -8.36 7.75
CA ILE A 148 -7.10 -7.92 9.02
C ILE A 148 -5.67 -7.41 8.79
N ALA A 149 -4.85 -8.13 8.02
CA ALA A 149 -3.48 -7.72 7.68
C ALA A 149 -3.43 -6.43 6.83
N GLU A 150 -4.50 -6.08 6.12
CA GLU A 150 -4.65 -4.77 5.46
C GLU A 150 -4.95 -3.63 6.44
N GLY A 151 -5.21 -3.95 7.70
CA GLY A 151 -5.44 -3.01 8.80
C GLY A 151 -6.91 -2.74 9.10
N VAL A 152 -7.86 -3.52 8.56
CA VAL A 152 -9.27 -3.43 8.96
C VAL A 152 -9.53 -4.19 10.27
N PRO A 153 -10.45 -3.71 11.13
CA PRO A 153 -10.79 -4.42 12.36
C PRO A 153 -11.49 -5.76 12.05
N GLN A 154 -11.26 -6.75 12.89
CA GLN A 154 -11.99 -8.00 12.83
C GLN A 154 -13.45 -7.77 13.26
N SER A 155 -14.38 -8.18 12.41
CA SER A 155 -15.82 -8.06 12.65
C SER A 155 -16.49 -9.43 12.57
N GLY A 156 -17.41 -9.70 13.51
CA GLY A 156 -18.17 -10.95 13.55
C GLY A 156 -19.31 -10.99 12.53
N GLY A 157 -19.66 -12.19 12.06
CA GLY A 157 -20.79 -12.44 11.17
C GLY A 157 -20.42 -12.61 9.69
N ARG A 158 -21.42 -12.99 8.89
CA ARG A 158 -21.33 -13.15 7.43
C ARG A 158 -22.58 -12.61 6.77
N TYR A 159 -22.45 -12.16 5.53
CA TYR A 159 -23.56 -11.74 4.68
C TYR A 159 -23.38 -12.34 3.29
N GLU A 160 -24.49 -12.49 2.58
CA GLU A 160 -24.48 -12.88 1.17
C GLU A 160 -24.42 -11.61 0.30
N ASP A 161 -23.44 -11.53 -0.60
CA ASP A 161 -23.37 -10.44 -1.57
C ASP A 161 -24.39 -10.69 -2.68
N GLU A 162 -25.37 -9.80 -2.79
CA GLU A 162 -26.52 -9.94 -3.70
C GLU A 162 -26.11 -10.02 -5.18
N HIS A 163 -24.93 -9.52 -5.56
CA HIS A 163 -24.49 -9.48 -6.96
C HIS A 163 -23.79 -10.78 -7.37
N SER A 164 -22.95 -11.32 -6.48
CA SER A 164 -22.14 -12.51 -6.73
C SER A 164 -22.77 -13.79 -6.17
N GLY A 165 -23.76 -13.68 -5.27
CA GLY A 165 -24.28 -14.81 -4.48
C GLY A 165 -23.25 -15.38 -3.50
N ARG A 166 -22.12 -14.69 -3.29
CA ARG A 166 -21.02 -15.19 -2.46
C ARG A 166 -21.17 -14.72 -1.03
N TRP A 167 -20.97 -15.63 -0.09
CA TRP A 167 -20.91 -15.30 1.33
C TRP A 167 -19.56 -14.66 1.68
N HIS A 168 -19.62 -13.46 2.24
CA HIS A 168 -18.47 -12.73 2.77
C HIS A 168 -18.60 -12.52 4.28
N SER A 169 -17.46 -12.46 4.97
CA SER A 169 -17.46 -12.03 6.37
C SER A 169 -17.71 -10.52 6.46
N CYS A 170 -18.18 -10.08 7.62
CA CYS A 170 -18.25 -8.64 7.91
C CYS A 170 -16.87 -7.96 7.83
N THR A 171 -15.79 -8.69 8.15
CA THR A 171 -14.40 -8.19 7.99
C THR A 171 -14.06 -7.90 6.52
N VAL A 172 -14.48 -8.77 5.60
CA VAL A 172 -14.31 -8.53 4.16
C VAL A 172 -15.18 -7.36 3.67
N ALA A 173 -16.37 -7.15 4.25
CA ALA A 173 -17.18 -5.96 3.97
C ALA A 173 -16.49 -4.64 4.37
N GLU A 174 -15.83 -4.60 5.53
CA GLU A 174 -15.03 -3.45 5.96
C GLU A 174 -13.89 -3.18 4.96
N PHE A 175 -13.19 -4.23 4.53
CA PHE A 175 -12.16 -4.10 3.50
C PHE A 175 -12.72 -3.63 2.15
N ARG A 176 -13.89 -4.13 1.73
CA ARG A 176 -14.58 -3.66 0.52
C ARG A 176 -14.81 -2.14 0.57
N SER A 177 -15.35 -1.64 1.68
CA SER A 177 -15.60 -0.20 1.87
C SER A 177 -14.32 0.62 1.79
N LEU A 178 -13.25 0.15 2.45
CA LEU A 178 -11.92 0.75 2.36
C LEU A 178 -11.37 0.75 0.93
N TRP A 179 -11.49 -0.37 0.23
CA TRP A 179 -11.01 -0.53 -1.14
C TRP A 179 -11.74 0.39 -2.12
N ASP A 180 -13.08 0.43 -2.05
CA ASP A 180 -13.91 1.27 -2.92
C ASP A 180 -13.62 2.75 -2.71
N GLY A 181 -13.45 3.19 -1.45
CA GLY A 181 -13.06 4.56 -1.13
C GLY A 181 -11.75 5.00 -1.80
N LEU A 182 -10.83 4.06 -2.04
CA LEU A 182 -9.52 4.33 -2.65
C LEU A 182 -9.49 4.14 -4.17
N ASN A 183 -10.24 3.16 -4.69
CA ASN A 183 -10.03 2.66 -6.05
C ASN A 183 -11.27 2.72 -6.95
N ALA A 184 -12.48 2.84 -6.42
CA ALA A 184 -13.70 2.82 -7.24
C ALA A 184 -13.74 3.96 -8.26
N LYS A 185 -13.37 5.18 -7.85
CA LYS A 185 -13.29 6.36 -8.75
C LYS A 185 -12.29 6.20 -9.91
N ARG A 186 -11.36 5.25 -9.80
CA ARG A 186 -10.36 4.93 -10.82
C ARG A 186 -10.81 3.78 -11.74
N GLY A 187 -12.03 3.26 -11.55
CA GLY A 187 -12.57 2.13 -12.32
C GLY A 187 -12.23 0.74 -11.76
N TYR A 188 -11.68 0.65 -10.55
CA TYR A 188 -11.26 -0.62 -9.95
C TYR A 188 -12.02 -0.91 -8.65
N GLY A 189 -13.33 -0.63 -8.63
CA GLY A 189 -14.17 -0.92 -7.47
C GLY A 189 -14.27 -2.42 -7.20
N TRP A 190 -14.72 -2.80 -6.01
CA TRP A 190 -14.86 -4.17 -5.53
C TRP A 190 -15.57 -5.08 -6.52
N GLN A 191 -16.66 -4.59 -7.12
CA GLN A 191 -17.48 -5.33 -8.08
C GLN A 191 -16.76 -5.66 -9.39
N THR A 192 -15.71 -4.91 -9.75
CA THR A 192 -14.91 -5.21 -10.95
C THR A 192 -13.96 -6.39 -10.76
N ASN A 193 -13.80 -6.85 -9.51
CA ASN A 193 -12.88 -7.93 -9.12
C ASN A 193 -11.52 -7.88 -9.84
N PRO A 194 -10.80 -6.74 -9.76
CA PRO A 194 -9.59 -6.54 -10.53
C PRO A 194 -8.48 -7.49 -10.07
N TRP A 195 -7.54 -7.76 -10.97
CA TRP A 195 -6.27 -8.38 -10.62
C TRP A 195 -5.42 -7.42 -9.79
N VAL A 196 -4.90 -7.92 -8.67
CA VAL A 196 -4.08 -7.17 -7.72
C VAL A 196 -2.81 -7.95 -7.38
N ALA A 197 -1.76 -7.22 -7.01
CA ALA A 197 -0.62 -7.77 -6.30
C ALA A 197 -0.75 -7.44 -4.81
N ALA A 198 -0.82 -8.46 -3.97
CA ALA A 198 -0.79 -8.39 -2.51
C ALA A 198 0.64 -8.55 -2.03
N TYR A 199 1.12 -7.58 -1.25
CA TYR A 199 2.46 -7.57 -0.66
C TYR A 199 2.34 -7.74 0.85
N THR A 200 2.90 -8.81 1.39
CA THR A 200 3.08 -8.98 2.84
C THR A 200 4.45 -8.44 3.23
N PHE A 201 4.54 -7.79 4.39
CA PHE A 201 5.77 -7.15 4.81
C PHE A 201 5.98 -7.15 6.32
N GLU A 202 7.25 -7.08 6.70
CA GLU A 202 7.71 -6.77 8.05
C GLU A 202 7.94 -5.26 8.18
N VAL A 203 7.56 -4.68 9.33
CA VAL A 203 7.66 -3.25 9.60
C VAL A 203 8.94 -2.95 10.38
N ILE A 204 9.78 -2.06 9.84
CA ILE A 204 11.01 -1.59 10.47
C ILE A 204 10.86 -0.08 10.71
N ARG A 205 10.95 0.35 11.98
CA ARG A 205 10.75 1.76 12.36
C ARG A 205 12.02 2.60 12.23
N GLN A 206 12.65 2.49 11.08
CA GLN A 206 13.89 3.17 10.74
C GLN A 206 13.87 3.63 9.29
N ASN A 207 14.68 4.65 8.99
CA ASN A 207 14.91 5.07 7.61
C ASN A 207 15.59 3.94 6.83
N VAL A 208 15.25 3.81 5.54
CA VAL A 208 15.80 2.74 4.71
C VAL A 208 17.31 2.83 4.51
N ASP A 209 17.89 4.02 4.62
CA ASP A 209 19.35 4.25 4.55
C ASP A 209 20.08 3.64 5.75
N GLU A 210 19.44 3.55 6.91
CA GLU A 210 19.98 2.87 8.10
C GLU A 210 19.81 1.36 8.02
N VAL A 211 18.74 0.88 7.38
CA VAL A 211 18.45 -0.56 7.24
C VAL A 211 19.31 -1.21 6.15
N ALA A 212 19.68 -0.46 5.12
CA ALA A 212 20.45 -0.94 3.98
C ALA A 212 21.97 -0.75 4.12
N ALA A 213 22.43 -0.09 5.19
CA ALA A 213 23.84 0.09 5.52
C ALA A 213 24.43 -1.18 6.14
#